data_AF-M1CPR2-F1
#
_entry.id   AF-M1CPR2-F1
#
_cell.length_a   1.000
_cell.length_b   1.000
_cell.length_c   1.000
_cell.angle_alpha   90.00
_cell.angle_beta   90.00
_cell.angle_gamma   90.00
#
_symmetry.space_group_name_H-M   'P 1'
#
loop_
_entity.id
_entity.type
_entity.pdbx_description
1 polymer ?
#
loop_
_entity_poly.entity_id
_entity_poly.type
_entity_poly.pdbx_seq_one_letter_code
_entity_poly.pdbx_strand_id
1 'polypeptide(L)'
;MTGAEMEMEQDIKKFIGGDYLRGFIPMKGDVSDYANDDDPDRISDGALVEHRPHFADIWRRYDAQLQTTNGMDLDTFPGCSMLVDAYPINMSDPTTGEEAMIIYELVDLALDIYNHDESNLFKYKFINVEKVNTRLTGYAEFFITVKFLNVTLATVVETFQIYAGQSMCRHHFKRVFSCVPKSGALM
;
A
#
# COMPACT_ATOMS: atom_id res chain seq x y z
N MET A 1 -19.47 19.60 -7.58
CA MET A 1 -19.11 18.51 -8.50
C MET A 1 -19.84 18.72 -9.82
N THR A 2 -19.13 18.61 -10.92
CA THR A 2 -19.70 18.69 -12.28
C THR A 2 -20.31 17.35 -12.70
N GLY A 3 -21.15 17.34 -13.73
CA GLY A 3 -21.77 16.11 -14.26
C GLY A 3 -20.75 15.04 -14.66
N ALA A 4 -19.60 15.46 -15.21
CA ALA A 4 -18.51 14.58 -15.59
C ALA A 4 -17.78 13.97 -14.39
N GLU A 5 -17.69 14.68 -13.25
CA GLU A 5 -17.08 14.15 -12.03
C GLU A 5 -17.94 13.04 -11.41
N MET A 6 -19.27 13.15 -11.47
CA MET A 6 -20.19 12.13 -10.93
C MET A 6 -20.25 10.87 -11.80
N GLU A 7 -20.24 11.02 -13.13
CA GLU A 7 -20.24 9.89 -14.07
C GLU A 7 -18.91 9.11 -13.98
N MET A 8 -17.80 9.83 -13.80
CA MET A 8 -16.47 9.26 -13.56
C MET A 8 -16.34 8.59 -12.19
N GLU A 9 -16.96 9.13 -11.13
CA GLU A 9 -17.00 8.47 -9.83
C GLU A 9 -17.79 7.15 -9.90
N GLN A 10 -18.82 7.06 -10.75
CA GLN A 10 -19.54 5.81 -11.04
C GLN A 10 -18.70 4.81 -11.83
N ASP A 11 -17.92 5.24 -12.82
CA ASP A 11 -17.02 4.35 -13.56
C ASP A 11 -15.82 3.90 -12.71
N ILE A 12 -15.31 4.75 -11.82
CA ILE A 12 -14.33 4.36 -10.79
C ILE A 12 -14.96 3.37 -9.81
N LYS A 13 -16.22 3.53 -9.39
CA LYS A 13 -16.93 2.55 -8.56
C LYS A 13 -17.15 1.21 -9.29
N LYS A 14 -17.34 1.19 -10.60
CA LYS A 14 -17.31 -0.04 -11.40
C LYS A 14 -15.93 -0.72 -11.39
N PHE A 15 -14.85 0.05 -11.36
CA PHE A 15 -13.47 -0.46 -11.27
C PHE A 15 -13.04 -0.88 -9.85
N ILE A 16 -13.56 -0.22 -8.81
CA ILE A 16 -13.26 -0.54 -7.40
C ILE A 16 -14.15 -1.70 -6.89
N GLY A 17 -15.34 -1.88 -7.48
CA GLY A 17 -16.30 -2.94 -7.13
C GLY A 17 -16.30 -4.15 -8.06
N GLY A 18 -15.44 -4.17 -9.08
CA GLY A 18 -15.22 -5.33 -9.92
C GLY A 18 -13.92 -5.99 -9.51
N ASP A 19 -13.98 -7.30 -9.27
CA ASP A 19 -12.78 -8.13 -9.29
C ASP A 19 -11.82 -7.65 -10.40
N TYR A 20 -10.52 -7.60 -10.12
CA TYR A 20 -9.42 -7.37 -11.08
C TYR A 20 -9.10 -5.93 -11.52
N LEU A 21 -7.91 -5.49 -11.12
CA LEU A 21 -7.06 -4.59 -11.92
C LEU A 21 -5.61 -5.09 -11.98
N ARG A 22 -5.51 -6.39 -12.25
CA ARG A 22 -4.53 -7.20 -12.98
C ARG A 22 -5.25 -8.53 -13.12
N GLY A 23 -5.00 -9.36 -14.14
CA GLY A 23 -5.63 -10.69 -14.29
C GLY A 23 -5.33 -11.70 -13.17
N PHE A 24 -5.10 -11.27 -11.93
CA PHE A 24 -4.87 -12.10 -10.76
C PHE A 24 -6.17 -12.57 -10.17
N ILE A 25 -6.42 -13.86 -10.38
CA ILE A 25 -7.54 -14.57 -9.81
C ILE A 25 -7.43 -14.36 -8.29
N PRO A 26 -8.43 -13.72 -7.63
CA PRO A 26 -8.47 -13.68 -6.16
C PRO A 26 -8.20 -15.09 -5.68
N MET A 27 -7.23 -15.28 -4.76
CA MET A 27 -6.82 -16.61 -4.29
C MET A 27 -8.05 -17.44 -3.91
N LYS A 28 -8.53 -18.26 -4.85
CA LYS A 28 -9.67 -19.17 -4.69
C LYS A 28 -9.10 -20.57 -4.49
N GLY A 29 -8.38 -20.75 -3.38
CA GLY A 29 -7.74 -22.00 -3.00
C GLY A 29 -7.05 -21.87 -1.65
N ASP A 30 -6.78 -22.99 -0.98
CA ASP A 30 -5.91 -22.99 0.20
C ASP A 30 -4.50 -22.59 -0.26
N VAL A 31 -3.83 -21.69 0.47
CA VAL A 31 -2.43 -21.33 0.21
C VAL A 31 -1.52 -22.57 0.15
N SER A 32 -1.92 -23.68 0.82
CA SER A 32 -1.26 -24.98 0.72
C SER A 32 -1.25 -25.59 -0.68
N ASP A 33 -2.24 -25.29 -1.52
CA ASP A 33 -2.31 -25.83 -2.90
C ASP A 33 -1.23 -25.21 -3.80
N TYR A 34 -0.77 -24.01 -3.47
CA TYR A 34 0.23 -23.26 -4.24
C TYR A 34 1.66 -23.50 -3.76
N ALA A 35 1.84 -23.74 -2.48
CA ALA A 35 3.15 -24.05 -1.91
C ALA A 35 3.67 -25.46 -2.25
N ASN A 36 2.77 -26.33 -2.71
CA ASN A 36 3.07 -27.68 -3.17
C ASN A 36 2.91 -27.83 -4.70
N ASP A 37 2.64 -26.75 -5.43
CA ASP A 37 2.57 -26.79 -6.90
C ASP A 37 3.98 -26.87 -7.49
N ASP A 38 4.18 -27.76 -8.46
CA ASP A 38 5.46 -27.98 -9.11
C ASP A 38 5.81 -26.88 -10.15
N ASP A 39 4.92 -25.91 -10.32
CA ASP A 39 5.08 -24.76 -11.19
C ASP A 39 6.33 -23.91 -10.80
N PRO A 40 7.37 -23.86 -11.65
CA PRO A 40 8.58 -23.09 -11.38
C PRO A 40 8.33 -21.58 -11.39
N ASP A 41 7.28 -21.09 -12.04
CA ASP A 41 6.96 -19.65 -12.14
C ASP A 41 6.32 -19.09 -10.85
N ARG A 42 6.12 -19.94 -9.84
CA ARG A 42 5.54 -19.60 -8.54
C ARG A 42 6.55 -19.56 -7.40
N ILE A 43 7.79 -19.96 -7.67
CA ILE A 43 8.90 -19.76 -6.72
C ILE A 43 9.31 -18.30 -6.80
N SER A 44 9.55 -17.67 -5.65
CA SER A 44 10.01 -16.28 -5.61
C SER A 44 11.38 -16.12 -6.27
N ASP A 45 11.58 -14.97 -6.93
CA ASP A 45 12.81 -14.67 -7.65
C ASP A 45 14.06 -14.93 -6.78
N GLY A 46 14.98 -15.75 -7.32
CA GLY A 46 16.24 -16.09 -6.65
C GLY A 46 16.16 -17.25 -5.65
N ALA A 47 14.99 -17.84 -5.42
CA ALA A 47 14.87 -19.02 -4.56
C ALA A 47 15.05 -20.35 -5.32
N LEU A 48 15.63 -21.34 -4.64
CA LEU A 48 15.85 -22.68 -5.17
C LEU A 48 14.60 -23.56 -4.98
N VAL A 49 14.39 -24.53 -5.88
CA VAL A 49 13.28 -25.49 -5.81
C VAL A 49 13.25 -26.26 -4.49
N GLU A 50 14.41 -26.55 -3.90
CA GLU A 50 14.53 -27.22 -2.61
C GLU A 50 13.97 -26.41 -1.42
N HIS A 51 13.80 -25.09 -1.57
CA HIS A 51 13.20 -24.24 -0.55
C HIS A 51 11.67 -24.25 -0.55
N ARG A 52 11.02 -24.88 -1.55
CA ARG A 52 9.55 -24.96 -1.69
C ARG A 52 8.80 -25.26 -0.39
N PRO A 53 9.21 -26.26 0.43
CA PRO A 53 8.48 -26.57 1.67
C PRO A 53 8.42 -25.42 2.68
N HIS A 54 9.40 -24.50 2.64
CA HIS A 54 9.45 -23.33 3.52
C HIS A 54 8.54 -22.19 3.05
N PHE A 55 8.18 -22.15 1.76
CA PHE A 55 7.34 -21.10 1.20
C PHE A 55 5.88 -21.20 1.67
N ALA A 56 5.39 -22.40 1.99
CA ALA A 56 4.00 -22.58 2.43
C ALA A 56 3.64 -21.73 3.64
N ASP A 57 4.49 -21.75 4.66
CA ASP A 57 4.26 -20.98 5.88
C ASP A 57 4.47 -19.49 5.67
N ILE A 58 5.43 -19.10 4.81
CA ILE A 58 5.72 -17.71 4.45
C ILE A 58 4.52 -17.11 3.71
N TRP A 59 4.00 -17.81 2.70
CA TRP A 59 2.81 -17.39 1.95
C TRP A 59 1.58 -17.30 2.84
N ARG A 60 1.34 -18.27 3.73
CA ARG A 60 0.20 -18.22 4.66
C ARG A 60 0.27 -17.00 5.56
N ARG A 61 1.45 -16.62 6.03
CA ARG A 61 1.64 -15.40 6.84
C ARG A 61 1.46 -14.14 6.01
N TYR A 62 2.03 -14.10 4.81
CA TYR A 62 1.90 -12.97 3.90
C TYR A 62 0.43 -12.71 3.54
N ASP A 63 -0.31 -13.73 3.10
CA ASP A 63 -1.73 -13.59 2.75
C ASP A 63 -2.55 -13.18 3.98
N ALA A 64 -2.33 -13.81 5.14
CA ALA A 64 -2.99 -13.39 6.37
C ALA A 64 -2.73 -11.90 6.71
N GLN A 65 -1.49 -11.42 6.57
CA GLN A 65 -1.14 -10.01 6.77
C GLN A 65 -1.80 -9.11 5.72
N LEU A 66 -1.81 -9.52 4.45
CA LEU A 66 -2.43 -8.79 3.36
C LEU A 66 -3.94 -8.62 3.61
N GLN A 67 -4.65 -9.69 3.94
CA GLN A 67 -6.10 -9.66 4.20
C GLN A 67 -6.43 -8.87 5.47
N THR A 68 -5.67 -9.04 6.55
CA THR A 68 -5.97 -8.40 7.84
C THR A 68 -5.61 -6.91 7.89
N THR A 69 -4.61 -6.48 7.12
CA THR A 69 -4.09 -5.11 7.15
C THR A 69 -4.35 -4.34 5.86
N ASN A 70 -5.00 -4.98 4.89
CA ASN A 70 -5.16 -4.50 3.51
C ASN A 70 -3.82 -4.06 2.89
N GLY A 71 -2.74 -4.78 3.17
CA GLY A 71 -1.38 -4.48 2.68
C GLY A 71 -0.62 -3.38 3.41
N MET A 72 -1.17 -2.79 4.48
CA MET A 72 -0.48 -1.75 5.26
C MET A 72 0.69 -2.31 6.08
N ASP A 73 0.50 -3.46 6.73
CA ASP A 73 1.47 -4.06 7.64
C ASP A 73 1.87 -5.46 7.14
N LEU A 74 2.76 -5.47 6.14
CA LEU A 74 3.39 -6.66 5.57
C LEU A 74 4.80 -6.84 6.14
N ASP A 75 4.94 -7.62 7.21
CA ASP A 75 6.24 -7.91 7.84
C ASP A 75 6.89 -9.19 7.26
N THR A 76 6.09 -10.03 6.60
CA THR A 76 6.54 -11.19 5.86
C THR A 76 6.39 -10.90 4.39
N PHE A 77 7.48 -10.93 3.63
CA PHE A 77 7.44 -10.83 2.17
C PHE A 77 8.04 -12.11 1.57
N PRO A 78 7.29 -12.88 0.76
CA PRO A 78 7.79 -14.12 0.18
C PRO A 78 8.90 -13.89 -0.86
N GLY A 79 9.01 -12.66 -1.39
CA GLY A 79 9.82 -12.35 -2.56
C GLY A 79 8.93 -12.20 -3.79
N CYS A 80 9.42 -11.47 -4.80
CA CYS A 80 8.67 -11.20 -6.03
C CYS A 80 8.28 -12.52 -6.71
N SER A 81 6.99 -12.63 -7.06
CA SER A 81 6.46 -13.70 -7.89
C SER A 81 5.16 -13.23 -8.53
N MET A 82 4.60 -14.03 -9.44
CA MET A 82 3.27 -13.79 -9.99
C MET A 82 2.20 -13.73 -8.88
N LEU A 83 2.36 -14.39 -7.74
CA LEU A 83 1.31 -14.48 -6.72
C LEU A 83 1.29 -13.31 -5.72
N VAL A 84 2.21 -12.35 -5.86
CA VAL A 84 2.31 -11.19 -4.96
C VAL A 84 1.35 -10.09 -5.37
N ASP A 85 0.38 -9.78 -4.51
CA ASP A 85 -0.56 -8.68 -4.71
C ASP A 85 0.01 -7.32 -4.27
N ALA A 86 0.71 -7.30 -3.14
CA ALA A 86 1.38 -6.12 -2.62
C ALA A 86 2.81 -6.43 -2.19
N TYR A 87 3.74 -5.52 -2.49
CA TYR A 87 5.16 -5.71 -2.18
C TYR A 87 5.76 -4.47 -1.50
N PRO A 88 6.77 -4.66 -0.64
CA PRO A 88 7.47 -3.56 0.01
C PRO A 88 8.31 -2.79 -1.02
N ILE A 89 8.33 -1.46 -0.88
CA ILE A 89 9.26 -0.58 -1.59
C ILE A 89 10.42 -0.24 -0.65
N ASN A 90 11.64 -0.50 -1.10
CA ASN A 90 12.84 -0.06 -0.40
C ASN A 90 13.16 1.39 -0.78
N MET A 91 12.71 2.34 0.04
CA MET A 91 12.95 3.78 -0.16
C MET A 91 14.43 4.20 -0.17
N SER A 92 15.35 3.31 0.23
CA SER A 92 16.79 3.57 0.18
C SER A 92 17.45 3.08 -1.11
N ASP A 93 16.73 2.35 -1.95
CA ASP A 93 17.24 1.83 -3.21
C ASP A 93 17.27 2.97 -4.26
N PRO A 94 18.41 3.26 -4.91
CA PRO A 94 18.49 4.31 -5.92
C PRO A 94 17.61 4.03 -7.16
N THR A 95 17.20 2.79 -7.38
CA THR A 95 16.32 2.40 -8.51
C THR A 95 14.86 2.78 -8.30
N THR A 96 14.43 3.06 -7.06
CA THR A 96 13.04 3.42 -6.73
C THR A 96 12.80 4.94 -6.77
N GLY A 97 13.59 5.69 -7.54
CA GLY A 97 13.56 7.15 -7.53
C GLY A 97 12.23 7.74 -8.00
N GLU A 98 11.61 7.14 -9.02
CA GLU A 98 10.32 7.59 -9.54
C GLU A 98 9.19 7.32 -8.54
N GLU A 99 9.13 6.12 -7.96
CA GLU A 99 8.18 5.77 -6.93
C GLU A 99 8.35 6.66 -5.70
N ALA A 100 9.59 6.92 -5.28
CA ALA A 100 9.88 7.78 -4.14
C ALA A 100 9.32 9.20 -4.35
N MET A 101 9.47 9.77 -5.54
CA MET A 101 8.86 11.08 -5.86
C MET A 101 7.32 11.03 -5.73
N ILE A 102 6.68 10.01 -6.28
CA ILE A 102 5.21 9.85 -6.19
C ILE A 102 4.79 9.73 -4.72
N ILE A 103 5.51 8.95 -3.93
CA ILE A 103 5.24 8.74 -2.50
C ILE A 103 5.33 10.05 -1.72
N TYR A 104 6.39 10.84 -1.92
CA TYR A 104 6.52 12.14 -1.25
C TYR A 104 5.41 13.11 -1.63
N GLU A 105 5.04 13.18 -2.91
CA GLU A 105 3.91 14.01 -3.35
C GLU A 105 2.57 13.56 -2.73
N LEU A 106 2.37 12.25 -2.56
CA LEU A 106 1.17 11.71 -1.89
C LEU A 106 1.19 11.99 -0.37
N VAL A 107 2.36 11.94 0.28
CA VAL A 107 2.52 12.30 1.69
C VAL A 107 2.22 13.78 1.90
N ASP A 108 2.75 14.65 1.05
CA ASP A 108 2.49 16.09 1.12
C ASP A 108 1.00 16.39 0.92
N LEU A 109 0.36 15.76 -0.07
CA LEU A 109 -1.08 15.88 -0.29
C LEU A 109 -1.89 15.38 0.92
N ALA A 110 -1.52 14.26 1.51
CA ALA A 110 -2.21 13.71 2.67
C ALA A 110 -2.07 14.61 3.90
N LEU A 111 -0.88 15.18 4.10
CA LEU A 111 -0.60 16.11 5.18
C LEU A 111 -1.37 17.42 4.99
N ASP A 112 -1.43 17.95 3.76
CA ASP A 112 -2.17 19.15 3.41
C ASP A 112 -3.66 18.99 3.69
N ILE A 113 -4.26 17.89 3.22
CA ILE A 113 -5.66 17.55 3.49
C ILE A 113 -5.92 17.44 5.00
N TYR A 114 -5.08 16.69 5.71
CA TYR A 114 -5.25 16.47 7.14
C TYR A 114 -5.16 17.78 7.95
N ASN A 115 -4.17 18.62 7.63
CA ASN A 115 -3.95 19.89 8.33
C ASN A 115 -5.00 20.96 8.01
N HIS A 116 -5.58 20.95 6.80
CA HIS A 116 -6.64 21.90 6.44
C HIS A 116 -8.04 21.46 6.85
N ASP A 117 -8.22 20.21 7.26
CA ASP A 117 -9.46 19.77 7.89
C ASP A 117 -9.63 20.45 9.27
N GLU A 118 -10.67 21.26 9.40
CA GLU A 118 -10.99 22.01 10.62
C GLU A 118 -11.40 21.09 11.78
N SER A 119 -11.81 19.84 11.50
CA SER A 119 -12.11 18.85 12.54
C SER A 119 -10.86 18.32 13.24
N ASN A 120 -9.68 18.44 12.61
CA ASN A 120 -8.41 18.03 13.18
C ASN A 120 -7.80 19.15 14.04
N LEU A 121 -7.81 18.95 15.36
CA LEU A 121 -7.25 19.89 16.34
C LEU A 121 -5.72 20.02 16.27
N PHE A 122 -5.05 18.92 15.96
CA PHE A 122 -3.59 18.86 15.87
C PHE A 122 -3.12 19.06 14.45
N LYS A 123 -2.07 19.86 14.31
CA LYS A 123 -1.39 20.12 13.03
C LYS A 123 -0.02 19.46 13.06
N TYR A 124 0.42 19.03 11.89
CA TYR A 124 1.59 18.17 11.76
C TYR A 124 2.56 18.71 10.71
N LYS A 125 3.83 18.33 10.83
CA LYS A 125 4.83 18.47 9.78
C LYS A 125 5.48 17.13 9.46
N PHE A 126 5.86 16.93 8.21
CA PHE A 126 6.55 15.73 7.76
C PHE A 126 7.94 15.57 8.41
N ILE A 127 8.29 14.35 8.82
CA ILE A 127 9.63 13.97 9.29
C ILE A 127 10.28 12.96 8.35
N ASN A 128 9.73 11.75 8.27
CA ASN A 128 10.27 10.69 7.40
C ASN A 128 9.22 9.61 7.10
N VAL A 129 9.41 8.90 6.00
CA VAL A 129 8.70 7.66 5.67
C VAL A 129 9.40 6.50 6.37
N GLU A 130 8.65 5.64 7.05
CA GLU A 130 9.17 4.45 7.74
C GLU A 130 9.06 3.18 6.90
N LYS A 131 7.91 2.99 6.26
CA LYS A 131 7.60 1.79 5.48
C LYS A 131 6.65 2.15 4.35
N VAL A 132 6.85 1.54 3.19
CA VAL A 132 5.93 1.65 2.06
C VAL A 132 5.70 0.28 1.48
N ASN A 133 4.43 -0.06 1.28
CA ASN A 133 4.02 -1.16 0.42
C ASN A 133 3.27 -0.59 -0.78
N THR A 134 3.36 -1.26 -1.91
CA THR A 134 2.64 -0.88 -3.13
C THR A 134 1.80 -2.02 -3.65
N ARG A 135 0.68 -1.67 -4.29
CA ARG A 135 -0.22 -2.57 -5.00
C ARG A 135 -0.60 -1.93 -6.32
N LEU A 136 -0.67 -2.74 -7.37
CA LEU A 136 -1.09 -2.26 -8.68
C LEU A 136 -2.54 -2.66 -8.95
N THR A 137 -3.39 -1.65 -9.03
CA THR A 137 -4.78 -1.74 -9.46
C THR A 137 -4.98 -0.78 -10.65
N GLY A 138 -6.12 -0.10 -10.73
CA GLY A 138 -6.33 1.05 -11.62
C GLY A 138 -5.52 2.27 -11.16
N TYR A 139 -4.94 2.18 -9.97
CA TYR A 139 -3.96 3.08 -9.42
C TYR A 139 -2.66 2.31 -9.14
N ALA A 140 -1.53 3.02 -9.19
CA ALA A 140 -0.40 2.69 -8.35
C ALA A 140 -0.77 3.09 -6.93
N GLU A 141 -1.19 2.11 -6.13
CA GLU A 141 -1.61 2.28 -4.74
C GLU A 141 -0.42 2.14 -3.80
N PHE A 142 -0.35 3.01 -2.80
CA PHE A 142 0.71 3.05 -1.81
C PHE A 142 0.12 3.05 -0.40
N PHE A 143 0.65 2.16 0.43
CA PHE A 143 0.36 2.04 1.85
C PHE A 143 1.60 2.51 2.61
N ILE A 144 1.53 3.72 3.13
CA ILE A 144 2.68 4.46 3.63
C ILE A 144 2.54 4.59 5.15
N THR A 145 3.53 4.08 5.89
CA THR A 145 3.73 4.40 7.30
C THR A 145 4.70 5.55 7.40
N VAL A 146 4.30 6.64 8.03
CA VAL A 146 5.04 7.91 8.08
C VAL A 146 5.11 8.44 9.51
N LYS A 147 6.21 9.12 9.84
CA LYS A 147 6.34 9.89 11.07
C LYS A 147 6.08 11.36 10.80
N PHE A 148 5.22 11.92 11.62
CA PHE A 148 4.91 13.34 11.64
C PHE A 148 5.23 13.94 13.01
N LEU A 149 5.74 15.17 13.03
CA LEU A 149 5.85 15.94 14.27
C LEU A 149 4.57 16.76 14.45
N ASN A 150 3.90 16.58 15.58
CA ASN A 150 2.81 17.42 16.03
C ASN A 150 3.34 18.82 16.34
N VAL A 151 3.04 19.80 15.48
CA VAL A 151 3.49 21.19 15.66
C VAL A 151 2.60 21.97 16.62
N THR A 152 1.37 21.51 16.85
CA THR A 152 0.49 22.09 17.88
C THR A 152 1.02 21.82 19.29
N LEU A 153 1.56 20.61 19.52
CA LEU A 153 2.17 20.20 20.80
C LEU A 153 3.71 20.29 20.80
N ALA A 154 4.30 20.67 19.66
CA ALA A 154 5.71 20.92 19.36
C ALA A 154 6.72 19.78 19.63
N THR A 155 6.37 18.73 20.36
CA THR A 155 7.32 17.72 20.88
C THR A 155 6.96 16.27 20.57
N VAL A 156 5.71 16.01 20.17
CA VAL A 156 5.23 14.64 19.97
C VAL A 156 5.43 14.25 18.51
N VAL A 157 6.22 13.19 18.29
CA VAL A 157 6.30 12.53 16.99
C VAL A 157 5.30 11.38 16.98
N GLU A 158 4.38 11.42 16.03
CA GLU A 158 3.30 10.45 15.88
C GLU A 158 3.47 9.66 14.58
N THR A 159 3.06 8.39 14.60
CA THR A 159 3.04 7.55 13.39
C THR A 159 1.66 7.66 12.75
N PHE A 160 1.64 7.87 11.45
CA PHE A 160 0.45 7.87 10.62
C PHE A 160 0.52 6.74 9.61
N GLN A 161 -0.66 6.26 9.21
CA GLN A 161 -0.87 5.36 8.10
C GLN A 161 -1.65 6.11 7.01
N ILE A 162 -1.05 6.15 5.82
CA ILE A 162 -1.63 6.78 4.64
C ILE A 162 -1.91 5.70 3.61
N TYR A 163 -3.13 5.66 3.12
CA TYR A 163 -3.49 4.90 1.92
C TYR A 163 -3.81 5.89 0.82
N ALA A 164 -3.02 5.87 -0.26
CA ALA A 164 -3.11 6.82 -1.34
C ALA A 164 -2.73 6.18 -2.68
N GLY A 165 -2.96 6.85 -3.80
CA GLY A 165 -2.56 6.32 -5.09
C GLY A 165 -2.50 7.35 -6.21
N GLN A 166 -1.76 6.98 -7.26
CA GLN A 166 -1.69 7.70 -8.53
C GLN A 166 -2.40 6.92 -9.61
N SER A 167 -3.26 7.58 -10.40
CA SER A 167 -3.96 6.89 -11.49
C SER A 167 -2.99 6.40 -12.56
N MET A 168 -3.13 5.13 -12.96
CA MET A 168 -2.32 4.52 -14.02
C MET A 168 -2.60 5.12 -15.40
N CYS A 169 -3.80 5.65 -15.63
CA CYS A 169 -4.21 6.24 -16.90
C CYS A 169 -3.97 7.76 -16.95
N ARG A 170 -3.79 8.39 -15.79
CA ARG A 170 -3.59 9.85 -15.65
C ARG A 170 -2.58 10.11 -14.54
N HIS A 171 -1.29 10.10 -14.86
CA HIS A 171 -0.21 10.26 -13.87
C HIS A 171 -0.29 11.57 -13.06
N HIS A 172 -0.95 12.61 -13.57
CA HIS A 172 -1.19 13.85 -12.81
C HIS A 172 -2.28 13.72 -11.75
N PHE A 173 -3.13 12.68 -11.82
CA PHE A 173 -4.21 12.46 -10.87
C PHE A 173 -3.72 11.63 -9.69
N LYS A 174 -3.61 12.29 -8.53
CA LYS A 174 -3.26 11.70 -7.25
C LYS A 174 -4.44 11.80 -6.30
N ARG A 175 -4.61 10.78 -5.45
CA ARG A 175 -5.71 10.71 -4.49
C ARG A 175 -5.23 10.14 -3.17
N VAL A 176 -5.66 10.76 -2.08
CA VAL A 176 -5.54 10.22 -0.73
C VAL A 176 -6.86 9.56 -0.39
N PHE A 177 -6.83 8.26 -0.08
CA PHE A 177 -8.00 7.49 0.32
C PHE A 177 -8.19 7.52 1.84
N SER A 178 -7.09 7.53 2.60
CA SER A 178 -7.09 7.63 4.05
C SER A 178 -5.76 8.20 4.55
N CYS A 179 -5.81 8.99 5.64
CA CYS A 179 -4.66 9.48 6.39
C CYS A 179 -5.06 9.52 7.87
N VAL A 180 -4.56 8.59 8.66
CA VAL A 180 -4.98 8.42 10.07
C VAL A 180 -3.78 8.14 10.97
N PRO A 181 -3.80 8.58 12.24
CA PRO A 181 -2.83 8.14 13.23
C PRO A 181 -2.88 6.62 13.38
N LYS A 182 -1.72 5.95 13.40
CA LYS A 182 -1.63 4.52 13.74
C LYS A 182 -1.97 4.40 15.22
N SER A 183 -3.03 3.67 15.56
CA SER A 183 -3.60 3.61 16.91
C SER A 183 -2.52 3.34 17.97
N GLY A 184 -2.13 4.36 18.73
CA GLY A 184 -1.13 4.26 19.79
C GLY A 184 -0.28 5.52 19.98
N ALA A 185 -0.88 6.64 20.41
CA ALA A 185 -0.14 7.75 21.04
C ALA A 185 -1.01 8.75 21.84
N LEU A 186 -2.30 8.49 22.07
CA LEU A 186 -3.15 9.30 22.95
C LEU A 186 -4.06 8.39 23.79
N MET A 187 -3.52 7.87 24.88
CA MET A 187 -4.28 7.55 26.10
C MET A 187 -3.85 8.51 27.20
#